data_AF-A0AAU5N7K3-F1
#
_entry.id   AF-A0AAU5N7K3-F1
#
_cell.length_a   1.000
_cell.length_b   1.000
_cell.length_c   1.000
_cell.angle_alpha   90.00
_cell.angle_beta   90.00
_cell.angle_gamma   90.00
#
_symmetry.space_group_name_H-M   'P 1'
#
loop_
_entity.id
_entity.type
_entity.pdbx_description
1 polymer ?
#
loop_
_entity_poly.entity_id
_entity_poly.type
_entity_poly.pdbx_seq_one_letter_code
_entity_poly.pdbx_strand_id
1 'polypeptide(L)'
;MSRTRSKQPSWEPGRIPLPGGLLDWRDGRHYDHRALPCTLCNGLTPLRSHADEPVHKTCAEAWIAANPAEARTGRFASDTQAAGRRHSTDHA
;
A
#
# COMPACT_ATOMS: atom_id res chain seq x y z
N MET A 1 31.30 12.86 2.09
CA MET A 1 30.33 13.02 0.97
C MET A 1 29.16 12.08 1.23
N SER A 2 28.23 12.48 2.09
CA SER A 2 27.12 11.62 2.52
C SER A 2 25.99 11.71 1.49
N ARG A 3 25.78 10.64 0.74
CA ARG A 3 24.79 10.55 -0.34
C ARG A 3 23.40 10.75 0.25
N THR A 4 22.78 11.88 -0.05
CA THR A 4 21.37 12.15 0.18
C THR A 4 20.55 11.08 -0.52
N ARG A 5 19.96 10.16 0.26
CA ARG A 5 19.02 9.16 -0.23
C ARG A 5 17.76 9.91 -0.62
N SER A 6 17.70 10.35 -1.87
CA SER A 6 16.50 10.90 -2.50
C SER A 6 15.35 9.94 -2.26
N LYS A 7 14.44 10.31 -1.36
CA LYS A 7 13.19 9.58 -1.11
C LYS A 7 12.32 9.84 -2.33
N GLN A 8 12.54 9.07 -3.39
CA GLN A 8 11.63 9.08 -4.54
C GLN A 8 10.22 8.86 -3.98
N PRO A 9 9.22 9.67 -4.37
CA PRO A 9 7.85 9.34 -4.09
C PRO A 9 7.57 7.99 -4.76
N SER A 10 7.40 6.93 -3.97
CA SER A 10 7.17 5.55 -4.44
C SER A 10 5.78 5.35 -5.04
N TRP A 11 5.00 6.43 -5.17
CA TRP A 11 3.69 6.43 -5.79
C TRP A 11 3.82 6.96 -7.22
N GLU A 12 3.83 6.05 -8.20
CA GLU A 12 3.47 6.43 -9.57
C GLU A 12 1.93 6.51 -9.63
N PRO A 13 1.32 7.59 -10.14
CA PRO A 13 -0.14 7.79 -10.22
C PRO A 13 -0.93 6.78 -11.08
N GLY A 14 -0.35 5.65 -11.47
CA GLY A 14 -0.88 4.74 -12.48
C GLY A 14 -1.31 3.35 -12.00
N ARG A 15 -1.18 3.00 -10.71
CA ARG A 15 -1.45 1.63 -10.21
C ARG A 15 -2.49 1.57 -9.11
N ILE A 16 -3.55 2.33 -9.27
CA ILE A 16 -4.76 2.02 -8.52
C ILE A 16 -5.37 0.81 -9.21
N PRO A 17 -5.60 -0.31 -8.48
CA PRO A 17 -6.23 -1.46 -9.08
C PRO A 17 -7.53 -1.01 -9.75
N LEU A 18 -7.81 -1.56 -10.95
CA LEU A 18 -9.14 -1.44 -11.54
C LEU A 18 -10.18 -1.84 -10.48
N PRO A 19 -11.41 -1.32 -10.54
CA PRO A 19 -12.47 -1.76 -9.62
C PRO A 19 -12.52 -3.30 -9.58
N GLY A 20 -12.21 -3.90 -8.41
CA GLY A 20 -12.07 -5.35 -8.23
C GLY A 20 -10.64 -5.92 -8.22
N GLY A 21 -9.60 -5.09 -8.40
CA GLY A 21 -8.22 -5.50 -8.20
C GLY A 21 -7.83 -5.47 -6.73
N LEU A 22 -7.14 -6.52 -6.28
CA LEU A 22 -6.72 -6.69 -4.89
C LEU A 22 -5.52 -5.79 -4.57
N LEU A 23 -5.45 -5.29 -3.33
CA LEU A 23 -4.30 -4.55 -2.83
C LEU A 23 -3.16 -5.52 -2.51
N ASP A 24 -1.95 -5.21 -2.97
CA ASP A 24 -0.74 -5.92 -2.60
C ASP A 24 -0.04 -5.18 -1.45
N TRP A 25 -0.40 -5.53 -0.21
CA TRP A 25 0.21 -5.05 1.04
C TRP A 25 0.97 -6.16 1.76
N ARG A 26 1.65 -7.01 0.98
CA ARG A 26 2.42 -8.14 1.51
C ARG A 26 3.75 -7.70 2.12
N ASP A 27 4.25 -6.50 1.81
CA ASP A 27 5.45 -5.96 2.44
C ASP A 27 5.20 -5.63 3.92
N GLY A 28 6.14 -6.01 4.77
CA GLY A 28 6.12 -5.72 6.21
C GLY A 28 6.08 -4.23 6.54
N ARG A 29 6.40 -3.35 5.59
CA ARG A 29 6.25 -1.88 5.73
C ARG A 29 4.82 -1.43 6.02
N HIS A 30 3.83 -2.23 5.65
CA HIS A 30 2.43 -1.96 5.96
C HIS A 30 2.05 -2.40 7.37
N TYR A 31 2.90 -3.14 8.09
CA TYR A 31 2.61 -3.62 9.43
C TYR A 31 3.35 -2.78 10.45
N ASP A 32 2.59 -2.06 11.26
CA ASP A 32 3.09 -1.32 12.42
C ASP A 32 2.85 -2.15 13.70
N HIS A 33 3.79 -2.08 14.63
CA HIS A 33 3.66 -2.69 15.95
C HIS A 33 2.54 -2.07 16.78
N ARG A 34 2.16 -0.82 16.48
CA ARG A 34 1.08 -0.11 17.17
C ARG A 34 -0.24 -0.34 16.43
N ALA A 35 -1.20 -0.95 17.10
CA ALA A 35 -2.56 -1.00 16.58
C ALA A 35 -3.24 0.38 16.73
N LEU A 36 -3.69 0.95 15.62
CA LEU A 36 -4.43 2.21 15.59
C LEU A 36 -5.85 1.95 15.06
N PRO A 37 -6.84 2.81 15.39
CA PRO A 37 -8.19 2.68 14.86
C PRO A 37 -8.20 2.89 13.34
N CYS A 38 -8.82 1.96 12.62
CA CYS A 38 -9.06 2.03 11.19
C CYS A 38 -9.90 3.27 10.85
N THR A 39 -9.48 4.06 9.87
CA THR A 39 -10.20 5.29 9.46
C THR A 39 -11.57 5.03 8.84
N LEU A 40 -11.86 3.79 8.43
CA LEU A 40 -13.12 3.40 7.77
C LEU A 40 -14.11 2.70 8.71
N CYS A 41 -13.64 1.82 9.59
CA CYS A 41 -14.51 1.02 10.46
C CYS A 41 -14.25 1.21 11.95
N ASN A 42 -13.28 2.06 12.33
CA ASN A 42 -12.84 2.32 13.71
C ASN A 42 -12.30 1.10 14.49
N GLY A 43 -12.25 -0.09 13.90
CA GLY A 43 -11.62 -1.27 14.49
C GLY A 43 -10.09 -1.14 14.55
N LEU A 44 -9.46 -1.73 15.56
CA LEU A 44 -8.00 -1.70 15.69
C LEU A 44 -7.33 -2.45 14.54
N THR A 45 -6.30 -1.84 13.96
CA THR A 45 -5.51 -2.43 12.87
C THR A 45 -4.01 -2.16 13.06
N PRO A 46 -3.16 -3.19 12.94
CA PRO A 46 -1.73 -3.01 12.77
C PRO A 46 -1.36 -2.58 11.34
N LEU A 47 -2.30 -2.67 10.38
CA LEU A 47 -2.03 -2.33 9.00
C LEU A 47 -2.03 -0.81 8.75
N ARG A 48 -1.19 -0.40 7.81
CA ARG A 48 -1.03 0.94 7.28
C ARG A 48 -1.16 0.90 5.77
N SER A 49 -1.88 1.87 5.22
CA SER A 49 -1.82 2.12 3.77
C SER A 49 -0.45 2.66 3.37
N HIS A 50 -0.19 2.78 2.06
CA HIS A 50 1.02 3.42 1.56
C HIS A 50 1.19 4.88 2.05
N ALA A 51 0.10 5.57 2.42
CA ALA A 51 0.12 6.93 2.97
C ALA A 51 0.28 6.96 4.50
N ASP A 52 0.58 5.83 5.14
CA ASP A 52 0.66 5.66 6.61
C ASP A 52 -0.70 5.81 7.34
N GLU A 53 -1.82 5.86 6.61
CA GLU A 53 -3.15 5.85 7.21
C GLU A 53 -3.48 4.46 7.79
N PRO A 54 -3.95 4.36 9.05
CA PRO A 54 -4.35 3.09 9.65
C PRO A 54 -5.66 2.60 9.02
N VAL A 55 -5.60 1.45 8.36
CA VAL A 55 -6.76 0.85 7.68
C VAL A 55 -6.58 -0.65 7.56
N HIS A 56 -7.67 -1.42 7.67
CA HIS A 56 -7.62 -2.85 7.33
C HIS A 56 -7.51 -3.01 5.81
N LYS A 57 -6.80 -4.05 5.35
CA LYS A 57 -6.71 -4.37 3.92
C LYS A 57 -8.09 -4.49 3.26
N THR A 58 -8.99 -5.22 3.89
CA THR A 58 -10.36 -5.42 3.39
C THR A 58 -11.17 -4.12 3.36
N CYS A 59 -11.00 -3.24 4.34
CA CYS A 59 -11.67 -1.95 4.35
C CYS A 59 -11.18 -1.05 3.20
N ALA A 60 -9.88 -1.04 2.95
CA ALA A 60 -9.31 -0.30 1.82
C ALA A 60 -9.76 -0.86 0.47
N GLU A 61 -9.76 -2.18 0.30
CA GLU A 61 -10.27 -2.83 -0.93
C GLU A 61 -11.76 -2.51 -1.16
N ALA A 62 -12.58 -2.57 -0.11
CA ALA A 62 -14.00 -2.19 -0.19
C ALA A 62 -14.18 -0.70 -0.54
N TRP A 63 -13.35 0.18 0.02
CA TRP A 63 -13.39 1.61 -0.31
C TRP A 63 -13.00 1.88 -1.76
N ILE A 64 -11.99 1.20 -2.29
CA ILE A 64 -11.57 1.33 -3.71
C ILE A 64 -12.68 0.82 -4.64
N ALA A 65 -13.31 -0.31 -4.29
CA ALA A 65 -14.43 -0.84 -5.05
C ALA A 65 -15.63 0.13 -5.07
N ALA A 66 -15.89 0.82 -3.96
CA ALA A 66 -16.96 1.81 -3.84
C ALA A 66 -16.61 3.17 -4.47
N ASN A 67 -15.33 3.58 -4.46
CA ASN A 67 -14.86 4.91 -4.88
C ASN A 67 -13.77 4.81 -5.95
N PRO A 68 -14.04 4.24 -7.14
CA PRO A 68 -13.01 3.98 -8.13
C PRO A 68 -12.39 5.26 -8.72
N ALA A 69 -13.14 6.36 -8.78
CA ALA A 69 -12.62 7.65 -9.24
C ALA A 69 -11.67 8.30 -8.21
N GLU A 70 -12.00 8.17 -6.93
CA GLU A 70 -11.23 8.73 -5.83
C GLU A 70 -10.00 7.89 -5.54
N ALA A 71 -10.11 6.56 -5.67
CA ALA A 71 -8.98 5.67 -5.63
C ALA A 71 -7.92 6.10 -6.65
N ARG A 72 -8.31 6.54 -7.86
CA ARG A 72 -7.35 7.05 -8.88
C ARG A 72 -6.51 8.25 -8.44
N THR A 73 -6.84 8.91 -7.34
CA THR A 73 -6.03 9.98 -6.74
C THR A 73 -4.87 9.47 -5.87
N GLY A 74 -4.82 8.16 -5.59
CA GLY A 74 -3.73 7.51 -4.85
C GLY A 74 -4.05 7.19 -3.38
N ARG A 75 -5.26 7.46 -2.91
CA ARG A 75 -5.67 7.08 -1.55
C ARG A 75 -5.82 5.55 -1.44
N PHE A 76 -5.22 4.97 -0.40
CA PHE A 76 -5.13 3.51 -0.19
C PHE A 76 -4.47 2.72 -1.34
N ALA A 77 -3.60 3.36 -2.12
CA ALA A 77 -2.92 2.71 -3.24
C ALA A 77 -2.17 1.43 -2.84
N SER A 78 -2.12 0.48 -3.78
CA SER A 78 -1.29 -0.72 -3.66
C SER A 78 0.18 -0.36 -3.79
N ASP A 79 1.08 -1.16 -3.18
CA ASP A 79 2.50 -1.06 -3.52
C ASP A 79 2.67 -1.27 -5.03
N THR A 80 3.49 -0.41 -5.63
CA THR A 80 3.96 -0.68 -6.98
C THR A 80 4.84 -1.92 -6.90
N GLN A 81 4.42 -3.05 -7.47
CA GLN A 81 5.35 -4.14 -7.77
C GLN A 81 6.42 -3.53 -8.69
N ALA A 82 7.55 -3.11 -8.13
CA ALA A 82 8.66 -2.61 -8.90
C ALA A 82 8.95 -3.66 -9.97
N ALA A 83 8.65 -3.34 -11.22
CA ALA A 83 8.94 -4.21 -12.33
C ALA A 83 10.46 -4.34 -12.35
N GLY A 84 10.98 -5.49 -11.91
CA GLY A 84 12.39 -5.81 -12.06
C GLY A 84 13.21 -6.00 -10.78
N ARG A 85 12.75 -6.79 -9.80
CA ARG A 85 13.71 -7.53 -8.97
C ARG A 85 13.53 -9.03 -9.19
N ARG A 86 14.20 -9.55 -10.23
CA ARG A 86 14.45 -10.99 -10.38
C ARG A 86 15.12 -11.48 -9.10
N HIS A 87 14.36 -12.16 -8.25
CA HIS A 87 14.89 -12.85 -7.09
C HIS A 87 15.53 -14.14 -7.62
N SER A 88 16.83 -14.08 -7.99
CA SER A 88 17.59 -15.28 -8.30
C SER A 88 17.98 -15.92 -6.98
N THR A 89 17.19 -16.87 -6.51
CA THR A 89 17.61 -17.82 -5.49
C THR A 89 18.51 -18.86 -6.15
N ASP A 90 19.80 -18.58 -6.16
CA ASP A 90 20.83 -19.61 -6.32
C ASP A 90 21.05 -20.24 -4.95
N HIS A 91 20.54 -21.46 -4.76
CA HIS A 91 20.84 -22.29 -3.60
C HIS A 91 21.81 -23.37 -4.07
N ALA A 92 23.11 -23.15 -3.82
CA ALA A 92 24.17 -24.14 -3.93
C ALA A 92 24.23 -25.02 -2.69
#